data_AF-A0ABD3KLI8-F1
#
_entry.id   AF-A0ABD3KLI8-F1
#
_cell.length_a   1.000
_cell.length_b   1.000
_cell.length_c   1.000
_cell.angle_alpha   90.00
_cell.angle_beta   90.00
_cell.angle_gamma   90.00
#
_symmetry.space_group_name_H-M   'P 1'
#
loop_
_entity.id
_entity.type
_entity.pdbx_description
1 polymer ?
#
loop_
_entity_poly.entity_id
_entity_poly.type
_entity_poly.pdbx_seq_one_letter_code
_entity_poly.pdbx_strand_id
1 'polypeptide(L)'
;MGVALMSYDMEEGTLEIGMEYRTVSGVAGPLVILDKVKGPKYQEIVNIRLGDGTTRRGQVLEVNGEKAVVQVFEGTSGIDNKYTTVQFTGEVLKTPVSMDMLGRIFNGSGKPIDNGPPILPEAYLDISGSSINPSERTYPEEMIQTGISTIDVMNSIARGQKIPLFSAAGLPHNEIAAQICRQAGLVKRLEKADSIIKDDEEDNFAIVFAAMGVNMETAQFFKRDFEENGSMERVTLFLNLANDPTIERIITPRIALTTAEYLAYECGKHVLVILTDMSSYADALREVSAAREEVPGRRGYPGYMYTDLATIYERAGRIEGRKGSITQIPILTMPNDDITHPTPDLTGYITEGQIYIDRQLHNRQIYPPINVLPSLSRLMKSAIGEGMTRRDHADVSNQLYANYAIGKDVQAMKAVVGEEALSSEDLLYLEFLEKFERKFVMQGAYDTRNIYQSLDLAWTLLRIFPRELLHRIPGKTLDQYYSRDSAN
;
A
#
# COMPACT_ATOMS: atom_id res chain seq x y z
N MET A 1 16.11 -25.04 -67.16
CA MET A 1 15.97 -23.61 -66.82
C MET A 1 14.99 -23.58 -65.65
N GLY A 2 15.43 -23.63 -64.40
CA GLY A 2 16.22 -22.60 -63.72
C GLY A 2 15.29 -22.01 -62.65
N VAL A 3 15.25 -22.69 -61.49
CA VAL A 3 14.44 -22.31 -60.32
C VAL A 3 15.07 -21.05 -59.71
N ALA A 4 14.38 -19.92 -59.78
CA ALA A 4 14.79 -18.70 -59.09
C ALA A 4 14.27 -18.76 -57.64
N LEU A 5 15.12 -19.28 -56.75
CA LEU A 5 15.02 -19.02 -55.32
C LEU A 5 15.40 -17.54 -55.11
N MET A 6 14.42 -16.71 -54.75
CA MET A 6 14.68 -15.37 -54.23
C MET A 6 15.36 -15.52 -52.86
N SER A 7 16.66 -15.28 -52.83
CA SER A 7 17.42 -15.02 -51.61
C SER A 7 16.96 -13.68 -51.04
N TYR A 8 16.14 -13.71 -49.99
CA TYR A 8 16.05 -12.59 -49.07
C TYR A 8 17.32 -12.62 -48.23
N ASP A 9 18.18 -11.61 -48.41
CA ASP A 9 19.28 -11.33 -47.51
C ASP A 9 18.70 -11.15 -46.10
N MET A 10 19.02 -12.08 -45.21
CA MET A 10 18.68 -12.00 -43.80
C MET A 10 19.55 -10.92 -43.16
N GLU A 11 18.94 -9.86 -42.64
CA GLU A 11 19.62 -8.93 -41.75
C GLU A 11 20.11 -9.70 -40.51
N GLU A 12 21.43 -9.79 -40.37
CA GLU A 12 22.11 -10.26 -39.16
C GLU A 12 21.75 -9.33 -37.99
N GLY A 13 20.89 -9.78 -37.06
CA GLY A 13 20.70 -9.03 -35.81
C GLY A 13 19.43 -9.31 -35.02
N THR A 14 18.45 -10.05 -35.53
CA THR A 14 17.24 -10.36 -34.77
C THR A 14 17.41 -11.66 -33.98
N LEU A 15 17.32 -11.57 -32.65
CA LEU A 15 17.08 -12.72 -31.78
C LEU A 15 15.91 -13.55 -32.34
N GLU A 16 16.17 -14.75 -32.85
CA GLU A 16 15.12 -15.75 -33.07
C GLU A 16 14.47 -16.06 -31.72
N ILE A 17 13.16 -15.86 -31.65
CA ILE A 17 12.35 -16.05 -30.44
C ILE A 17 12.51 -17.51 -29.98
N GLY A 18 12.99 -17.70 -28.75
CA GLY A 18 13.12 -19.02 -28.14
C GLY A 18 14.47 -19.72 -28.30
N MET A 19 15.56 -19.00 -28.63
CA MET A 19 16.92 -19.57 -28.59
C MET A 19 17.27 -20.15 -27.20
N GLU A 20 17.72 -21.41 -27.20
CA GLU A 20 18.23 -22.09 -26.00
C GLU A 20 19.75 -22.02 -25.93
N TYR A 21 20.26 -21.54 -24.80
CA TYR A 21 21.68 -21.46 -24.49
C TYR A 21 22.04 -22.46 -23.40
N ARG A 22 23.22 -23.09 -23.54
CA ARG A 22 23.82 -23.99 -22.52
C ARG A 22 25.13 -23.44 -21.97
N THR A 23 25.30 -22.13 -22.06
CA THR A 23 26.57 -21.43 -21.81
C THR A 23 26.57 -20.76 -20.43
N VAL A 24 26.13 -21.50 -19.40
CA VAL A 24 26.20 -21.04 -18.01
C VAL A 24 27.66 -21.00 -17.58
N SER A 25 28.16 -19.79 -17.30
CA SER A 25 29.54 -19.52 -16.91
C SER A 25 29.76 -19.73 -15.41
N GLY A 26 28.80 -19.27 -14.60
CA GLY A 26 28.87 -19.40 -13.15
C GLY A 26 27.56 -19.06 -12.45
N VAL A 27 27.47 -19.44 -11.18
CA VAL A 27 26.34 -19.21 -10.29
C VAL A 27 26.85 -18.56 -9.02
N ALA A 28 26.30 -17.41 -8.64
CA ALA A 28 26.71 -16.65 -7.46
C ALA A 28 25.46 -16.17 -6.70
N GLY A 29 25.20 -16.75 -5.51
CA GLY A 29 24.00 -16.45 -4.73
C GLY A 29 22.72 -16.63 -5.57
N PRO A 30 21.85 -15.61 -5.71
CA PRO A 30 20.64 -15.67 -6.54
C PRO A 30 20.89 -15.45 -8.06
N LEU A 31 22.13 -15.25 -8.48
CA LEU A 31 22.49 -14.86 -9.85
C LEU A 31 23.08 -16.02 -10.65
N VAL A 32 22.75 -16.06 -11.94
CA VAL A 32 23.28 -16.97 -12.95
C VAL A 32 23.91 -16.13 -14.05
N ILE A 33 25.18 -16.39 -14.36
CA ILE A 33 25.95 -15.67 -15.36
C ILE A 33 26.03 -16.52 -16.62
N LEU A 34 25.62 -15.95 -17.75
CA LEU A 34 25.65 -16.56 -19.07
C LEU A 34 26.67 -15.86 -19.95
N ASP A 35 27.45 -16.63 -20.70
CA ASP A 35 28.37 -16.13 -21.72
C ASP A 35 27.87 -16.49 -23.12
N LYS A 36 28.33 -15.77 -24.16
CA LYS A 36 28.01 -16.02 -25.58
C LYS A 36 26.52 -15.92 -25.92
N VAL A 37 25.80 -15.04 -25.24
CA VAL A 37 24.39 -14.74 -25.55
C VAL A 37 24.34 -13.69 -26.65
N LYS A 38 23.56 -13.92 -27.71
CA LYS A 38 23.42 -12.97 -28.81
C LYS A 38 22.29 -11.98 -28.53
N GLY A 39 22.62 -10.70 -28.39
CA GLY A 39 21.65 -9.61 -28.27
C GLY A 39 20.71 -9.64 -27.06
N PRO A 40 21.13 -10.05 -25.84
CA PRO A 40 20.23 -10.07 -24.69
C PRO A 40 19.69 -8.67 -24.37
N LYS A 41 18.42 -8.58 -23.98
CA LYS A 41 17.79 -7.32 -23.60
C LYS A 41 17.74 -7.15 -22.08
N TYR A 42 17.79 -5.90 -21.63
CA TYR A 42 17.59 -5.56 -20.22
C TYR A 42 16.15 -5.90 -19.79
N GLN A 43 15.99 -6.45 -18.57
CA GLN A 43 14.70 -6.89 -18.00
C GLN A 43 13.97 -7.99 -18.76
N GLU A 44 14.63 -8.65 -19.71
CA GLU A 44 14.07 -9.77 -20.45
C GLU A 44 13.84 -10.97 -19.53
N ILE A 45 12.73 -11.69 -19.73
CA ILE A 45 12.44 -12.93 -19.01
C ILE A 45 13.14 -14.10 -19.68
N VAL A 46 13.69 -14.98 -18.85
CA VAL A 46 14.29 -16.23 -19.27
C VAL A 46 13.66 -17.42 -18.55
N ASN A 47 13.51 -18.51 -19.28
CA ASN A 47 13.09 -19.80 -18.73
C ASN A 47 14.33 -20.68 -18.57
N ILE A 48 14.63 -21.08 -17.33
CA ILE A 48 15.77 -21.91 -16.99
C ILE A 48 15.25 -23.33 -16.76
N ARG A 49 15.66 -24.28 -17.59
CA ARG A 49 15.37 -25.70 -17.41
C ARG A 49 16.60 -26.38 -16.80
N LEU A 50 16.44 -26.89 -15.59
CA LEU A 50 17.47 -27.62 -14.87
C LEU A 50 17.65 -29.03 -15.44
N GLY A 51 18.76 -29.69 -15.09
CA GLY A 51 19.06 -31.06 -15.52
C GLY A 51 18.09 -32.12 -15.00
N ASP A 52 17.36 -31.83 -13.92
CA ASP A 52 16.27 -32.66 -13.38
C ASP A 52 14.94 -32.47 -14.14
N GLY A 53 14.90 -31.55 -15.11
CA GLY A 53 13.71 -31.21 -15.89
C GLY A 53 12.83 -30.14 -15.25
N THR A 54 13.13 -29.68 -14.02
CA THR A 54 12.40 -28.58 -13.39
C THR A 54 12.63 -27.28 -14.15
N THR A 55 11.61 -26.43 -14.22
CA THR A 55 11.69 -25.13 -14.89
C THR A 55 11.58 -24.02 -13.85
N ARG A 56 12.46 -23.04 -13.97
CA ARG A 56 12.51 -21.83 -13.16
C ARG A 56 12.45 -20.61 -14.06
N ARG A 57 11.96 -19.51 -13.52
CA ARG A 57 11.92 -18.23 -14.23
C ARG A 57 13.03 -17.33 -13.72
N GLY A 58 13.58 -16.54 -14.61
CA GLY A 58 14.55 -15.51 -14.25
C GLY A 58 14.35 -14.25 -15.06
N GLN A 59 15.00 -13.18 -14.61
CA GLN A 59 15.01 -11.89 -15.28
C GLN A 59 16.45 -11.45 -15.52
N VAL A 60 16.72 -10.93 -16.72
CA VAL A 60 18.02 -10.33 -17.05
C VAL A 60 18.17 -9.00 -16.30
N LEU A 61 19.19 -8.93 -15.45
CA LEU A 61 19.53 -7.73 -14.67
C LEU A 61 20.60 -6.87 -15.35
N GLU A 62 21.56 -7.49 -16.02
CA GLU A 62 22.66 -6.75 -16.64
C GLU A 62 23.10 -7.44 -17.92
N VAL A 63 23.46 -6.61 -18.91
CA VAL A 63 23.97 -7.05 -20.20
C VAL A 63 25.26 -6.28 -20.48
N ASN A 64 26.33 -7.02 -20.79
CA ASN A 64 27.59 -6.44 -21.22
C ASN A 64 28.15 -7.24 -22.40
N GLY A 65 27.94 -6.72 -23.61
CA GLY A 65 28.31 -7.40 -24.84
C GLY A 65 27.61 -8.75 -24.97
N GLU A 66 28.37 -9.84 -24.95
CA GLU A 66 27.86 -11.22 -25.03
C GLU A 66 27.58 -11.86 -23.66
N LYS A 67 27.76 -11.12 -22.55
CA LYS A 67 27.48 -11.58 -21.19
C LYS A 67 26.14 -11.09 -20.71
N ALA A 68 25.38 -11.97 -20.08
CA ALA A 68 24.12 -11.64 -19.42
C ALA A 68 24.12 -12.15 -17.98
N VAL A 69 23.73 -11.28 -17.04
CA VAL A 69 23.50 -11.63 -15.64
C VAL A 69 22.01 -11.80 -15.44
N VAL A 70 21.59 -13.02 -15.11
CA VAL A 70 20.19 -13.39 -14.88
C VAL A 70 19.98 -13.62 -13.39
N GLN A 71 18.91 -13.05 -12.84
CA GLN A 71 18.44 -13.36 -11.51
C GLN A 71 17.33 -14.41 -11.56
N VAL A 72 17.45 -15.48 -10.76
CA VAL A 72 16.48 -16.59 -10.76
C VAL A 72 15.48 -16.43 -9.62
N PHE A 73 14.19 -16.42 -9.93
CA PHE A 73 13.13 -16.15 -8.95
C PHE A 73 13.03 -17.24 -7.88
N GLU A 74 13.04 -18.51 -8.28
CA GLU A 74 12.93 -19.65 -7.36
C GLU A 74 14.27 -20.04 -6.69
N GLY A 75 15.31 -19.22 -6.87
CA GLY A 75 16.67 -19.47 -6.37
C GLY A 75 17.52 -20.35 -7.29
N THR A 76 18.79 -20.54 -6.91
CA THR A 76 19.81 -21.17 -7.76
C THR A 76 20.20 -22.58 -7.33
N SER A 77 19.58 -23.12 -6.28
CA SER A 77 19.88 -24.46 -5.77
C SER A 77 19.65 -25.53 -6.84
N GLY A 78 20.67 -26.31 -7.17
CA GLY A 78 20.60 -27.39 -8.16
C GLY A 78 20.89 -26.98 -9.60
N ILE A 79 21.16 -25.69 -9.87
CA ILE A 79 21.60 -25.25 -11.21
C ILE A 79 23.01 -25.76 -11.46
N ASP A 80 23.18 -26.54 -12.54
CA ASP A 80 24.46 -27.03 -13.02
C ASP A 80 24.91 -26.29 -14.28
N ASN A 81 26.22 -26.19 -14.52
CA ASN A 81 26.75 -25.50 -15.69
C ASN A 81 26.63 -26.32 -16.98
N LYS A 82 26.54 -27.66 -16.90
CA LYS A 82 26.54 -28.53 -18.11
C LYS A 82 25.14 -28.89 -18.61
N TYR A 83 24.23 -29.23 -17.72
CA TYR A 83 22.91 -29.75 -18.10
C TYR A 83 21.80 -28.70 -18.09
N THR A 84 22.03 -27.53 -17.50
CA THR A 84 21.03 -26.46 -17.48
C THR A 84 20.93 -25.79 -18.85
N THR A 85 19.70 -25.63 -19.34
CA THR A 85 19.41 -24.85 -20.55
C THR A 85 18.67 -23.57 -20.16
N VAL A 86 19.02 -22.47 -20.79
CA VAL A 86 18.38 -21.17 -20.58
C VAL A 86 17.79 -20.69 -21.89
N GLN A 87 16.48 -20.50 -21.90
CA GLN A 87 15.73 -20.00 -23.04
C GLN A 87 15.38 -18.54 -22.83
N PHE A 88 15.78 -17.69 -23.76
CA PHE A 88 15.45 -16.26 -23.78
C PHE A 88 14.12 -16.04 -24.49
N THR A 89 13.20 -15.33 -23.84
CA THR A 89 11.83 -15.16 -24.36
C THR A 89 11.69 -13.99 -25.34
N GLY A 90 12.62 -13.05 -25.35
CA GLY A 90 12.58 -11.83 -26.16
C GLY A 90 11.68 -10.73 -25.59
N GLU A 91 10.96 -11.00 -24.49
CA GLU A 91 9.96 -10.12 -23.89
C GLU A 91 10.27 -9.82 -22.41
N VAL A 92 9.74 -8.68 -21.94
CA VAL A 92 9.75 -8.30 -20.52
C VAL A 92 8.68 -9.06 -19.75
N LEU A 93 8.73 -8.98 -18.42
CA LEU A 93 7.76 -9.65 -17.55
C LEU A 93 6.36 -9.04 -17.72
N LYS A 94 5.47 -9.81 -18.35
CA LYS A 94 4.05 -9.46 -18.48
C LYS A 94 3.19 -10.31 -17.57
N THR A 95 2.20 -9.68 -16.94
CA THR A 95 1.18 -10.36 -16.14
C THR A 95 -0.09 -10.53 -16.96
N PRO A 96 -0.70 -11.73 -16.95
CA PRO A 96 -2.05 -11.92 -17.47
C PRO A 96 -3.06 -11.19 -16.59
N VAL A 97 -3.80 -10.25 -17.16
CA VAL A 97 -4.86 -9.52 -16.45
C VAL A 97 -6.23 -9.88 -17.02
N SER A 98 -7.22 -9.95 -16.14
CA SER A 98 -8.62 -10.25 -16.46
C SER A 98 -9.52 -9.79 -15.32
N MET A 99 -10.78 -9.47 -15.62
CA MET A 99 -11.80 -9.19 -14.60
C MET A 99 -12.06 -10.40 -13.70
N ASP A 100 -11.80 -11.62 -14.19
CA ASP A 100 -11.96 -12.89 -13.45
C ASP A 100 -10.92 -13.07 -12.32
N MET A 101 -10.00 -12.12 -12.14
CA MET A 101 -9.06 -12.11 -11.02
C MET A 101 -9.70 -11.65 -9.70
N LEU A 102 -10.85 -10.99 -9.75
CA LEU A 102 -11.63 -10.66 -8.56
C LEU A 102 -12.18 -11.94 -7.92
N GLY A 103 -12.02 -12.11 -6.61
CA GLY A 103 -12.39 -13.34 -5.91
C GLY A 103 -11.35 -14.45 -5.93
N ARG A 104 -10.19 -14.23 -6.57
CA ARG A 104 -9.12 -15.23 -6.71
C ARG A 104 -7.93 -14.94 -5.80
N ILE A 105 -7.20 -16.00 -5.47
CA ILE A 105 -5.95 -15.94 -4.69
C ILE A 105 -4.78 -16.40 -5.54
N PHE A 106 -3.75 -15.56 -5.62
CA PHE A 106 -2.51 -15.79 -6.36
C PHE A 106 -1.31 -15.81 -5.41
N ASN A 107 -0.23 -16.46 -5.84
CA ASN A 107 1.08 -16.31 -5.21
C ASN A 107 1.79 -15.03 -5.67
N GLY A 108 2.95 -14.73 -5.08
CA GLY A 108 3.80 -13.58 -5.46
C GLY A 108 4.30 -13.59 -6.91
N SER A 109 4.21 -14.74 -7.58
CA SER A 109 4.58 -14.99 -8.98
C SER A 109 3.41 -14.86 -9.98
N GLY A 110 2.20 -14.56 -9.50
CA GLY A 110 0.96 -14.45 -10.29
C GLY A 110 0.28 -15.79 -10.64
N LYS A 111 0.68 -16.91 -10.01
CA LYS A 111 0.07 -18.23 -10.21
C LYS A 111 -1.07 -18.43 -9.21
N PRO A 112 -2.23 -19.00 -9.62
CA PRO A 112 -3.34 -19.23 -8.71
C PRO A 112 -2.99 -20.28 -7.64
N ILE A 113 -3.38 -20.03 -6.39
CA ILE A 113 -3.18 -20.93 -5.23
C ILE A 113 -4.48 -21.37 -4.57
N ASP A 114 -5.61 -21.02 -5.16
CA ASP A 114 -6.96 -21.34 -4.71
C ASP A 114 -7.51 -22.67 -5.26
N ASN A 115 -6.65 -23.49 -5.89
CA ASN A 115 -7.03 -24.70 -6.63
C ASN A 115 -8.01 -24.44 -7.80
N GLY A 116 -8.21 -23.17 -8.18
CA GLY A 116 -8.97 -22.81 -9.38
C GLY A 116 -8.17 -23.05 -10.67
N PRO A 117 -8.83 -23.02 -11.83
CA PRO A 117 -8.14 -23.11 -13.11
C PRO A 117 -7.23 -21.88 -13.35
N PRO A 118 -6.24 -21.99 -14.25
CA PRO A 118 -5.50 -20.83 -14.75
C PRO A 118 -6.47 -19.75 -15.26
N ILE A 119 -6.14 -18.48 -15.03
CA ILE A 119 -6.93 -17.36 -15.55
C ILE A 119 -6.84 -17.35 -17.07
N LEU A 120 -7.96 -17.06 -17.74
CA LEU A 120 -7.96 -16.68 -19.15
C LEU A 120 -7.72 -15.18 -19.25
N PRO A 121 -6.53 -14.74 -19.71
CA PRO A 121 -6.22 -13.32 -19.80
C PRO A 121 -7.02 -12.62 -20.89
N GLU A 122 -7.49 -11.42 -20.58
CA GLU A 122 -8.00 -10.47 -21.57
C GLU A 122 -6.84 -9.71 -22.23
N ALA A 123 -5.81 -9.38 -21.45
CA ALA A 123 -4.60 -8.72 -21.91
C ALA A 123 -3.36 -9.20 -21.14
N TYR A 124 -2.19 -8.98 -21.74
CA TYR A 124 -0.89 -9.15 -21.10
C TYR A 124 -0.24 -7.78 -20.93
N LEU A 125 -0.13 -7.32 -19.68
CA LEU A 125 0.42 -6.00 -19.36
C LEU A 125 1.79 -6.13 -18.70
N ASP A 126 2.70 -5.19 -18.99
CA ASP A 126 4.01 -5.11 -18.33
C ASP A 126 3.84 -4.74 -16.86
N ILE A 127 4.50 -5.50 -15.98
CA ILE A 127 4.43 -5.28 -14.53
C ILE A 127 5.06 -3.95 -14.09
N SER A 128 5.99 -3.43 -14.89
CA SER A 128 6.70 -2.17 -14.62
C SER A 128 5.73 -0.98 -14.68
N GLY A 129 4.58 -1.16 -15.34
CA GLY A 129 3.58 -0.12 -15.53
C GLY A 129 4.06 0.97 -16.48
N SER A 130 3.25 2.02 -16.60
CA SER A 130 3.60 3.21 -17.37
C SER A 130 3.49 4.44 -16.47
N SER A 131 4.39 5.41 -16.68
CA SER A 131 4.30 6.69 -15.98
C SER A 131 3.08 7.47 -16.46
N ILE A 132 2.22 7.87 -15.52
CA ILE A 132 1.04 8.70 -15.82
C ILE A 132 1.51 10.13 -16.10
N ASN A 133 1.06 10.72 -17.20
CA ASN A 133 1.35 12.10 -17.55
C ASN A 133 0.81 13.06 -16.46
N PRO A 134 1.65 13.93 -15.86
CA PRO A 134 1.19 14.86 -14.82
C PRO A 134 0.06 15.80 -15.26
N SER A 135 -0.02 16.17 -16.54
CA SER A 135 -1.09 17.07 -17.03
C SER A 135 -2.46 16.39 -17.10
N GLU A 136 -2.48 15.06 -17.19
CA GLU A 136 -3.71 14.26 -17.26
C GLU A 136 -4.17 13.79 -15.87
N ARG A 137 -3.42 14.11 -14.81
CA ARG A 137 -3.80 13.74 -13.45
C ARG A 137 -4.87 14.68 -12.93
N THR A 138 -5.99 14.11 -12.48
CA THR A 138 -7.02 14.86 -11.77
C THR A 138 -6.71 14.88 -10.28
N TYR A 139 -6.86 16.05 -9.66
CA TYR A 139 -6.58 16.21 -8.25
C TYR A 139 -7.63 15.49 -7.37
N PRO A 140 -7.23 14.70 -6.35
CA PRO A 140 -8.15 14.01 -5.45
C PRO A 140 -8.94 14.97 -4.54
N GLU A 141 -10.26 14.94 -4.65
CA GLU A 141 -11.15 15.74 -3.78
C GLU A 141 -12.10 14.88 -2.95
N GLU A 142 -12.55 13.72 -3.43
CA GLU A 142 -13.52 12.89 -2.70
C GLU A 142 -12.91 12.21 -1.47
N MET A 143 -13.55 12.32 -0.30
CA MET A 143 -13.13 11.61 0.90
C MET A 143 -13.56 10.14 0.89
N ILE A 144 -12.65 9.25 1.28
CA ILE A 144 -12.95 7.87 1.64
C ILE A 144 -13.28 7.82 3.13
N GLN A 145 -14.42 7.25 3.47
CA GLN A 145 -14.78 6.94 4.84
C GLN A 145 -14.22 5.57 5.18
N THR A 146 -13.31 5.52 6.15
CA THR A 146 -12.69 4.27 6.62
C THR A 146 -13.46 3.63 7.77
N GLY A 147 -14.36 4.38 8.41
CA GLY A 147 -15.10 3.94 9.60
C GLY A 147 -14.30 4.12 10.89
N ILE A 148 -13.01 4.42 10.81
CA ILE A 148 -12.12 4.66 11.95
C ILE A 148 -12.09 6.15 12.26
N SER A 149 -12.62 6.53 13.43
CA SER A 149 -12.77 7.95 13.81
C SER A 149 -11.47 8.76 13.82
N THR A 150 -10.35 8.16 14.23
CA THR A 150 -9.04 8.83 14.21
C THR A 150 -8.49 9.08 12.81
N ILE A 151 -8.76 8.19 11.86
CA ILE A 151 -8.38 8.39 10.47
C ILE A 151 -9.33 9.39 9.83
N ASP A 152 -10.64 9.16 9.95
CA ASP A 152 -11.65 9.94 9.24
C ASP A 152 -11.68 11.42 9.67
N VAL A 153 -11.51 11.74 10.95
CA VAL A 153 -11.58 13.14 11.46
C VAL A 153 -10.23 13.83 11.53
N MET A 154 -9.16 13.12 11.93
CA MET A 154 -7.85 13.76 12.15
C MET A 154 -6.97 13.71 10.91
N ASN A 155 -7.07 12.64 10.11
CA ASN A 155 -6.18 12.37 8.98
C ASN A 155 -6.97 11.84 7.78
N SER A 156 -8.01 12.56 7.38
CA SER A 156 -8.96 12.10 6.35
C SER A 156 -8.23 11.69 5.07
N ILE A 157 -8.66 10.58 4.47
CA ILE A 157 -8.05 10.01 3.28
C ILE A 157 -8.86 10.44 2.05
N ALA A 158 -8.19 11.02 1.06
CA ALA A 158 -8.78 11.33 -0.23
C ALA A 158 -8.69 10.13 -1.19
N ARG A 159 -9.65 10.05 -2.11
CA ARG A 159 -9.74 8.99 -3.11
C ARG A 159 -8.70 9.18 -4.22
N GLY A 160 -7.77 8.25 -4.33
CA GLY A 160 -6.57 8.39 -5.18
C GLY A 160 -5.32 8.79 -4.39
N GLN A 161 -5.43 8.99 -3.07
CA GLN A 161 -4.29 9.31 -2.21
C GLN A 161 -3.40 8.09 -1.96
N LYS A 162 -2.12 8.36 -1.72
CA LYS A 162 -1.15 7.39 -1.21
C LYS A 162 -0.80 7.72 0.24
N ILE A 163 -1.30 6.90 1.18
CA ILE A 163 -1.11 7.11 2.62
C ILE A 163 -0.65 5.83 3.33
N PRO A 164 0.58 5.77 3.85
CA PRO A 164 1.13 4.59 4.50
C PRO A 164 0.63 4.43 5.95
N LEU A 165 0.61 3.18 6.43
CA LEU A 165 0.52 2.84 7.84
C LEU A 165 1.92 2.52 8.37
N PHE A 166 2.44 3.37 9.27
CA PHE A 166 3.70 3.14 9.98
C PHE A 166 3.40 2.36 11.24
N SER A 167 3.84 1.12 11.26
CA SER A 167 3.66 0.18 12.35
C SER A 167 5.00 -0.27 12.91
N ALA A 168 4.96 -1.17 13.89
CA ALA A 168 6.11 -1.88 14.40
C ALA A 168 5.79 -3.35 14.67
N ALA A 169 6.84 -4.15 14.87
CA ALA A 169 6.70 -5.55 15.20
C ALA A 169 5.85 -5.75 16.48
N GLY A 170 4.83 -6.59 16.37
CA GLY A 170 3.88 -6.91 17.45
C GLY A 170 2.70 -5.93 17.60
N LEU A 171 2.58 -4.89 16.77
CA LEU A 171 1.42 -4.00 16.78
C LEU A 171 0.29 -4.51 15.85
N PRO A 172 -0.99 -4.20 16.14
CA PRO A 172 -2.15 -4.72 15.41
C PRO A 172 -2.43 -4.03 14.06
N HIS A 173 -1.40 -3.81 13.23
CA HIS A 173 -1.56 -3.16 11.93
C HIS A 173 -2.38 -3.99 10.93
N ASN A 174 -2.28 -5.31 10.99
CA ASN A 174 -3.05 -6.20 10.13
C ASN A 174 -4.56 -6.12 10.43
N GLU A 175 -4.92 -6.00 11.71
CA GLU A 175 -6.30 -5.87 12.14
C GLU A 175 -6.89 -4.52 11.70
N ILE A 176 -6.11 -3.44 11.80
CA ILE A 176 -6.51 -2.11 11.32
C ILE A 176 -6.69 -2.13 9.80
N ALA A 177 -5.76 -2.76 9.07
CA ALA A 177 -5.86 -2.88 7.61
C ALA A 177 -7.10 -3.68 7.19
N ALA A 178 -7.37 -4.80 7.85
CA ALA A 178 -8.57 -5.60 7.62
C ALA A 178 -9.84 -4.78 7.96
N GLN A 179 -9.83 -4.02 9.06
CA GLN A 179 -10.93 -3.11 9.39
C GLN A 179 -11.18 -2.08 8.29
N ILE A 180 -10.12 -1.43 7.79
CA ILE A 180 -10.23 -0.48 6.68
C ILE A 180 -10.80 -1.18 5.44
N CYS A 181 -10.35 -2.38 5.09
CA CYS A 181 -10.92 -3.13 3.95
C CYS A 181 -12.42 -3.39 4.08
N ARG A 182 -12.88 -3.78 5.27
CA ARG A 182 -14.30 -4.09 5.52
C ARG A 182 -15.18 -2.85 5.48
N GLN A 183 -14.67 -1.74 5.98
CA GLN A 183 -15.43 -0.53 6.25
C GLN A 183 -15.24 0.56 5.20
N ALA A 184 -14.24 0.42 4.31
CA ALA A 184 -13.96 1.39 3.27
C ALA A 184 -15.18 1.59 2.37
N GLY A 185 -15.66 2.83 2.35
CA GLY A 185 -16.74 3.26 1.48
C GLY A 185 -16.61 4.74 1.14
N LEU A 186 -17.45 5.20 0.21
CA LEU A 186 -17.61 6.63 -0.03
C LEU A 186 -18.47 7.24 1.09
N VAL A 187 -18.20 8.50 1.45
CA VAL A 187 -19.04 9.24 2.39
C VAL A 187 -20.45 9.32 1.83
N LYS A 188 -21.42 8.68 2.51
CA LYS A 188 -22.84 8.75 2.14
C LYS A 188 -23.32 10.19 2.29
N ARG A 189 -23.55 10.87 1.17
CA ARG A 189 -24.11 12.23 1.17
C ARG A 189 -25.55 12.16 1.66
N LEU A 190 -25.85 12.84 2.78
CA LEU A 190 -27.20 12.89 3.35
C LEU A 190 -28.24 13.47 2.36
N GLU A 191 -27.82 14.33 1.44
CA GLU A 191 -28.70 14.94 0.43
C GLU A 191 -29.12 14.00 -0.72
N LYS A 192 -28.43 12.87 -0.92
CA LYS A 192 -28.76 11.89 -1.98
C LYS A 192 -29.53 10.66 -1.48
N ALA A 193 -29.88 10.61 -0.19
CA ALA A 193 -30.63 9.48 0.37
C ALA A 193 -32.07 9.36 -0.18
N ASP A 194 -32.62 10.43 -0.80
CA ASP A 194 -33.97 10.45 -1.36
C ASP A 194 -34.06 10.00 -2.84
N SER A 195 -32.93 9.76 -3.53
CA SER A 195 -32.96 9.17 -4.88
C SER A 195 -32.93 7.65 -4.79
N ILE A 196 -34.10 7.03 -4.94
CA ILE A 196 -34.39 5.58 -5.04
C ILE A 196 -33.71 4.90 -6.27
N ILE A 197 -32.77 5.58 -6.93
CA ILE A 197 -31.95 5.00 -7.98
C ILE A 197 -30.78 4.33 -7.26
N LYS A 198 -30.76 2.99 -7.25
CA LYS A 198 -29.64 2.19 -6.77
C LYS A 198 -28.32 2.84 -7.21
N ASP A 199 -27.49 3.27 -6.26
CA ASP A 199 -26.19 3.87 -6.55
C ASP A 199 -25.28 2.79 -7.18
N ASP A 200 -25.21 2.75 -8.52
CA ASP A 200 -24.24 1.94 -9.29
C ASP A 200 -22.76 2.29 -8.95
N GLU A 201 -22.52 3.32 -8.12
CA GLU A 201 -21.19 3.76 -7.66
C GLU A 201 -20.67 2.97 -6.44
N GLU A 202 -21.54 2.49 -5.52
CA GLU A 202 -21.10 1.62 -4.40
C GLU A 202 -20.66 0.22 -4.89
N ASP A 203 -21.21 -0.24 -6.02
CA ASP A 203 -20.95 -1.58 -6.58
C ASP A 203 -19.66 -1.68 -7.41
N ASN A 204 -18.92 -0.57 -7.55
CA ASN A 204 -17.68 -0.54 -8.30
C ASN A 204 -16.40 -0.52 -7.45
N PHE A 205 -16.48 -0.71 -6.13
CA PHE A 205 -15.30 -0.81 -5.28
C PHE A 205 -14.65 -2.21 -5.35
N ALA A 206 -13.33 -2.23 -5.54
CA ALA A 206 -12.52 -3.45 -5.61
C ALA A 206 -11.28 -3.30 -4.73
N ILE A 207 -10.85 -4.38 -4.10
CA ILE A 207 -9.70 -4.39 -3.21
C ILE A 207 -8.61 -5.27 -3.82
N VAL A 208 -7.42 -4.74 -3.97
CA VAL A 208 -6.24 -5.51 -4.36
C VAL A 208 -5.30 -5.57 -3.16
N PHE A 209 -5.10 -6.76 -2.64
CA PHE A 209 -4.29 -6.97 -1.45
C PHE A 209 -3.02 -7.74 -1.83
N ALA A 210 -1.86 -7.19 -1.49
CA ALA A 210 -0.56 -7.80 -1.74
C ALA A 210 0.18 -8.02 -0.43
N ALA A 211 0.44 -9.28 -0.10
CA ALA A 211 1.22 -9.72 1.03
C ALA A 211 2.62 -10.15 0.59
N MET A 212 3.68 -9.65 1.23
CA MET A 212 5.09 -9.84 0.91
C MET A 212 5.83 -10.26 2.17
N GLY A 213 6.38 -11.47 2.16
CA GLY A 213 7.14 -12.00 3.29
C GLY A 213 6.32 -12.17 4.58
N VAL A 214 5.00 -12.38 4.47
CA VAL A 214 4.14 -12.52 5.65
C VAL A 214 4.19 -13.93 6.23
N ASN A 215 3.94 -14.05 7.53
CA ASN A 215 3.79 -15.34 8.20
C ASN A 215 2.51 -16.04 7.74
N MET A 216 2.49 -17.38 7.83
CA MET A 216 1.32 -18.19 7.50
C MET A 216 0.09 -17.80 8.33
N GLU A 217 0.28 -17.47 9.61
CA GLU A 217 -0.81 -17.01 10.49
C GLU A 217 -1.45 -15.71 9.99
N THR A 218 -0.63 -14.75 9.57
CA THR A 218 -1.09 -13.48 9.00
C THR A 218 -1.84 -13.69 7.69
N ALA A 219 -1.32 -14.55 6.80
CA ALA A 219 -1.99 -14.89 5.55
C ALA A 219 -3.35 -15.57 5.79
N GLN A 220 -3.42 -16.49 6.76
CA GLN A 220 -4.67 -17.13 7.16
C GLN A 220 -5.65 -16.15 7.80
N PHE A 221 -5.17 -15.20 8.61
CA PHE A 221 -5.98 -14.16 9.20
C PHE A 221 -6.71 -13.34 8.13
N PHE A 222 -5.98 -12.81 7.13
CA PHE A 222 -6.60 -12.05 6.05
C PHE A 222 -7.55 -12.90 5.21
N LYS A 223 -7.18 -14.15 4.90
CA LYS A 223 -8.04 -15.05 4.14
C LYS A 223 -9.37 -15.30 4.86
N ARG A 224 -9.33 -15.64 6.15
CA ARG A 224 -10.53 -15.86 6.97
C ARG A 224 -11.37 -14.60 7.08
N ASP A 225 -10.74 -13.46 7.30
CA ASP A 225 -11.45 -12.19 7.42
C ASP A 225 -12.20 -11.84 6.12
N PHE A 226 -11.58 -12.02 4.95
CA PHE A 226 -12.25 -11.76 3.68
C PHE A 226 -13.33 -12.79 3.32
N GLU A 227 -13.16 -14.05 3.74
CA GLU A 227 -14.17 -15.11 3.57
C GLU A 227 -15.39 -14.89 4.49
N GLU A 228 -15.19 -14.56 5.76
CA GLU A 228 -16.26 -14.38 6.75
C GLU A 228 -17.11 -13.14 6.47
N ASN A 229 -16.51 -12.06 5.98
CA ASN A 229 -17.21 -10.80 5.74
C ASN A 229 -17.86 -10.71 4.34
N GLY A 230 -17.76 -11.76 3.52
CA GLY A 230 -18.36 -11.80 2.17
C GLY A 230 -17.71 -10.87 1.15
N SER A 231 -16.61 -10.20 1.50
CA SER A 231 -15.88 -9.29 0.61
C SER A 231 -15.02 -10.02 -0.41
N MET A 232 -14.86 -11.33 -0.30
CA MET A 232 -13.97 -12.12 -1.16
C MET A 232 -14.26 -11.89 -2.65
N GLU A 233 -15.52 -11.83 -3.09
CA GLU A 233 -15.89 -11.60 -4.50
C GLU A 233 -15.34 -10.29 -5.08
N ARG A 234 -15.04 -9.30 -4.22
CA ARG A 234 -14.52 -7.98 -4.61
C ARG A 234 -13.01 -7.84 -4.35
N VAL A 235 -12.36 -8.87 -3.83
CA VAL A 235 -10.96 -8.85 -3.39
C VAL A 235 -10.11 -9.74 -4.31
N THR A 236 -8.96 -9.22 -4.74
CA THR A 236 -7.89 -10.03 -5.34
C THR A 236 -6.72 -10.10 -4.37
N LEU A 237 -6.30 -11.31 -4.03
CA LEU A 237 -5.21 -11.55 -3.07
C LEU A 237 -3.95 -12.03 -3.78
N PHE A 238 -2.84 -11.33 -3.59
CA PHE A 238 -1.50 -11.81 -3.92
C PHE A 238 -0.76 -12.12 -2.63
N LEU A 239 -0.44 -13.39 -2.39
CA LEU A 239 0.22 -13.84 -1.18
C LEU A 239 1.62 -14.36 -1.49
N ASN A 240 2.63 -13.68 -0.96
CA ASN A 240 4.00 -14.19 -0.85
C ASN A 240 4.31 -14.40 0.63
N LEU A 241 4.52 -15.66 1.00
CA LEU A 241 4.79 -16.08 2.36
C LEU A 241 6.27 -15.92 2.70
N ALA A 242 6.60 -15.95 3.99
CA ALA A 242 8.00 -15.84 4.45
C ALA A 242 8.91 -16.98 3.95
N ASN A 243 8.35 -18.16 3.66
CA ASN A 243 9.05 -19.32 3.09
C ASN A 243 9.22 -19.24 1.56
N ASP A 244 8.50 -18.36 0.89
CA ASP A 244 8.62 -18.17 -0.56
C ASP A 244 9.90 -17.35 -0.87
N PRO A 245 10.45 -17.49 -2.09
CA PRO A 245 11.68 -16.80 -2.47
C PRO A 245 11.60 -15.28 -2.31
N THR A 246 12.69 -14.66 -1.86
CA THR A 246 12.74 -13.21 -1.59
C THR A 246 12.55 -12.37 -2.85
N ILE A 247 12.93 -12.89 -4.02
CA ILE A 247 12.80 -12.18 -5.29
C ILE A 247 11.34 -12.05 -5.73
N GLU A 248 10.48 -13.00 -5.36
CA GLU A 248 9.05 -12.87 -5.61
C GLU A 248 8.47 -11.64 -4.91
N ARG A 249 9.03 -11.23 -3.76
CA ARG A 249 8.61 -10.01 -3.05
C ARG A 249 8.83 -8.74 -3.88
N ILE A 250 9.83 -8.73 -4.75
CA ILE A 250 10.15 -7.57 -5.61
C ILE A 250 9.09 -7.42 -6.71
N ILE A 251 8.62 -8.53 -7.28
CA ILE A 251 7.61 -8.52 -8.36
C ILE A 251 6.17 -8.45 -7.84
N THR A 252 5.89 -8.98 -6.65
CA THR A 252 4.54 -9.03 -6.05
C THR A 252 3.80 -7.67 -6.06
N PRO A 253 4.36 -6.55 -5.58
CA PRO A 253 3.65 -5.27 -5.57
C PRO A 253 3.45 -4.73 -7.00
N ARG A 254 4.36 -5.04 -7.92
CA ARG A 254 4.25 -4.64 -9.34
C ARG A 254 3.10 -5.38 -10.04
N ILE A 255 2.95 -6.69 -9.78
CA ILE A 255 1.84 -7.51 -10.27
C ILE A 255 0.51 -6.99 -9.70
N ALA A 256 0.47 -6.71 -8.39
CA ALA A 256 -0.71 -6.19 -7.72
C ALA A 256 -1.13 -4.82 -8.30
N LEU A 257 -0.18 -3.90 -8.47
CA LEU A 257 -0.47 -2.57 -9.02
C LEU A 257 -0.88 -2.63 -10.50
N THR A 258 -0.31 -3.55 -11.28
CA THR A 258 -0.72 -3.73 -12.69
C THR A 258 -2.14 -4.26 -12.79
N THR A 259 -2.53 -5.16 -11.90
CA THR A 259 -3.91 -5.62 -11.77
C THR A 259 -4.83 -4.48 -11.33
N ALA A 260 -4.39 -3.65 -10.37
CA ALA A 260 -5.14 -2.49 -9.91
C ALA A 260 -5.33 -1.43 -11.01
N GLU A 261 -4.31 -1.18 -11.82
CA GLU A 261 -4.36 -0.26 -12.97
C GLU A 261 -5.33 -0.73 -14.04
N TYR A 262 -5.31 -2.03 -14.36
CA TYR A 262 -6.27 -2.63 -15.26
C TYR A 262 -7.71 -2.43 -14.76
N LEU A 263 -7.98 -2.82 -13.51
CA LEU A 263 -9.30 -2.70 -12.89
C LEU A 263 -9.77 -1.24 -12.80
N ALA A 264 -8.89 -0.31 -12.44
CA ALA A 264 -9.25 1.10 -12.30
C ALA A 264 -9.40 1.80 -13.65
N TYR A 265 -8.39 1.70 -14.52
CA TYR A 265 -8.29 2.55 -15.70
C TYR A 265 -8.93 1.93 -16.95
N GLU A 266 -9.07 0.61 -17.04
CA GLU A 266 -9.75 -0.06 -18.15
C GLU A 266 -11.18 -0.45 -17.77
N CYS A 267 -11.38 -1.04 -16.59
CA CYS A 267 -12.71 -1.47 -16.13
C CYS A 267 -13.48 -0.37 -15.36
N GLY A 268 -12.84 0.77 -15.05
CA GLY A 268 -13.48 1.91 -14.40
C GLY A 268 -13.73 1.77 -12.89
N LYS A 269 -13.11 0.79 -12.22
CA LYS A 269 -13.38 0.46 -10.80
C LYS A 269 -12.66 1.36 -9.79
N HIS A 270 -13.29 1.38 -8.62
CA HIS A 270 -12.91 1.87 -7.29
C HIS A 270 -11.79 1.10 -6.62
N VAL A 271 -10.52 1.20 -7.00
CA VAL A 271 -9.51 0.25 -6.47
C VAL A 271 -8.81 0.79 -5.21
N LEU A 272 -8.92 0.02 -4.13
CA LEU A 272 -8.10 0.17 -2.92
C LEU A 272 -6.98 -0.88 -2.92
N VAL A 273 -5.74 -0.42 -2.96
CA VAL A 273 -4.56 -1.28 -2.94
C VAL A 273 -3.94 -1.25 -1.55
N ILE A 274 -3.75 -2.43 -0.95
CA ILE A 274 -3.02 -2.58 0.30
C ILE A 274 -1.79 -3.42 0.04
N LEU A 275 -0.63 -2.85 0.39
CA LEU A 275 0.67 -3.50 0.23
C LEU A 275 1.24 -3.75 1.62
N THR A 276 1.45 -5.01 1.99
CA THR A 276 2.04 -5.37 3.29
C THR A 276 3.07 -6.49 3.07
N ASP A 277 4.27 -6.50 3.61
CA ASP A 277 4.96 -5.46 4.35
C ASP A 277 6.05 -4.83 3.47
N MET A 278 6.03 -3.50 3.34
CA MET A 278 7.03 -2.76 2.56
C MET A 278 8.44 -2.83 3.19
N SER A 279 8.56 -3.15 4.48
CA SER A 279 9.86 -3.45 5.09
C SER A 279 10.46 -4.75 4.57
N SER A 280 9.63 -5.79 4.39
CA SER A 280 10.06 -7.05 3.78
C SER A 280 10.44 -6.88 2.31
N TYR A 281 9.78 -5.97 1.60
CA TYR A 281 10.18 -5.56 0.26
C TYR A 281 11.57 -4.89 0.26
N ALA A 282 11.79 -3.91 1.13
CA ALA A 282 13.07 -3.20 1.22
C ALA A 282 14.23 -4.13 1.62
N ASP A 283 13.98 -5.10 2.50
CA ASP A 283 14.98 -6.08 2.90
C ASP A 283 15.33 -7.05 1.76
N ALA A 284 14.34 -7.47 0.94
CA ALA A 284 14.59 -8.24 -0.27
C ALA A 284 15.41 -7.44 -1.29
N LEU A 285 15.10 -6.15 -1.46
CA LEU A 285 15.85 -5.26 -2.34
C LEU A 285 17.32 -5.10 -1.87
N ARG A 286 17.54 -5.02 -0.55
CA ARG A 286 18.87 -5.02 0.06
C ARG A 286 19.64 -6.32 -0.20
N GLU A 287 18.98 -7.46 -0.06
CA GLU A 287 19.60 -8.77 -0.31
C GLU A 287 20.09 -8.89 -1.77
N VAL A 288 19.26 -8.46 -2.73
CA VAL A 288 19.61 -8.45 -4.15
C VAL A 288 20.76 -7.50 -4.45
N SER A 289 20.75 -6.30 -3.86
CA SER A 289 21.85 -5.33 -4.03
C SER A 289 23.17 -5.84 -3.45
N ALA A 290 23.13 -6.47 -2.27
CA ALA A 290 24.31 -7.06 -1.63
C ALA A 290 24.88 -8.24 -2.44
N ALA A 291 24.00 -9.08 -3.01
CA ALA A 291 24.41 -10.18 -3.89
C ALA A 291 25.08 -9.70 -5.20
N ARG A 292 24.82 -8.45 -5.60
CA ARG A 292 25.44 -7.79 -6.77
C ARG A 292 26.72 -7.03 -6.44
N GLU A 293 27.14 -7.04 -5.17
CA GLU A 293 28.29 -6.26 -4.67
C GLU A 293 28.19 -4.75 -5.03
N GLU A 294 26.97 -4.21 -5.06
CA GLU A 294 26.75 -2.78 -5.28
C GLU A 294 27.23 -1.95 -4.09
N VAL A 295 27.57 -0.68 -4.34
CA VAL A 295 27.93 0.25 -3.26
C VAL A 295 26.70 0.47 -2.36
N PRO A 296 26.76 0.08 -1.08
CA PRO A 296 25.61 0.21 -0.20
C PRO A 296 25.38 1.67 0.18
N GLY A 297 24.11 2.03 0.32
CA GLY A 297 23.66 3.30 0.89
C GLY A 297 23.55 3.24 2.42
N ARG A 298 22.68 4.10 2.98
CA ARG A 298 22.47 4.20 4.42
C ARG A 298 21.92 2.88 5.00
N ARG A 299 22.54 2.39 6.08
CA ARG A 299 22.19 1.11 6.75
C ARG A 299 22.20 -0.11 5.82
N GLY A 300 22.98 -0.09 4.74
CA GLY A 300 23.14 -1.22 3.83
C GLY A 300 22.09 -1.33 2.71
N TYR A 301 21.06 -0.48 2.71
CA TYR A 301 20.06 -0.44 1.62
C TYR A 301 20.66 0.11 0.32
N PRO A 302 20.14 -0.26 -0.86
CA PRO A 302 20.64 0.24 -2.14
C PRO A 302 20.44 1.75 -2.28
N GLY A 303 21.36 2.41 -2.99
CA GLY A 303 21.27 3.85 -3.27
C GLY A 303 20.03 4.26 -4.07
N TYR A 304 19.46 3.34 -4.87
CA TYR A 304 18.25 3.56 -5.68
C TYR A 304 16.94 3.22 -4.95
N MET A 305 16.96 2.91 -3.66
CA MET A 305 15.74 2.54 -2.90
C MET A 305 14.66 3.62 -2.98
N TYR A 306 15.04 4.91 -2.99
CA TYR A 306 14.09 6.02 -3.17
C TYR A 306 13.34 5.92 -4.49
N THR A 307 14.07 5.78 -5.60
CA THR A 307 13.49 5.68 -6.94
C THR A 307 12.63 4.43 -7.06
N ASP A 308 13.10 3.30 -6.53
CA ASP A 308 12.39 2.03 -6.61
C ASP A 308 11.06 2.06 -5.85
N LEU A 309 11.03 2.59 -4.62
CA LEU A 309 9.78 2.83 -3.88
C LEU A 309 8.87 3.83 -4.60
N ALA A 310 9.43 4.86 -5.24
CA ALA A 310 8.64 5.84 -5.99
C ALA A 310 7.94 5.20 -7.20
N THR A 311 8.56 4.24 -7.88
CA THR A 311 7.91 3.52 -8.99
C THR A 311 6.66 2.74 -8.57
N ILE A 312 6.57 2.35 -7.29
CA ILE A 312 5.41 1.65 -6.72
C ILE A 312 4.37 2.67 -6.26
N TYR A 313 4.77 3.63 -5.42
CA TYR A 313 3.84 4.56 -4.78
C TYR A 313 3.21 5.57 -5.74
N GLU A 314 3.93 6.01 -6.79
CA GLU A 314 3.42 7.00 -7.75
C GLU A 314 2.42 6.44 -8.78
N ARG A 315 2.08 5.16 -8.69
CA ARG A 315 1.02 4.52 -9.51
C ARG A 315 -0.39 4.79 -8.98
N ALA A 316 -0.52 5.43 -7.81
CA ALA A 316 -1.79 5.88 -7.26
C ALA A 316 -2.31 7.14 -7.97
N GLY A 317 -3.63 7.34 -7.95
CA GLY A 317 -4.26 8.58 -8.41
C GLY A 317 -5.52 8.40 -9.25
N ARG A 318 -5.89 9.49 -9.93
CA ARG A 318 -7.01 9.60 -10.87
C ARG A 318 -6.52 10.21 -12.17
N ILE A 319 -7.06 9.72 -13.28
CA ILE A 319 -6.74 10.18 -14.64
C ILE A 319 -7.97 10.87 -15.22
N GLU A 320 -7.76 12.03 -15.83
CA GLU A 320 -8.81 12.77 -16.51
C GLU A 320 -9.44 11.93 -17.63
N GLY A 321 -10.77 11.95 -17.73
CA GLY A 321 -11.52 11.13 -18.68
C GLY A 321 -11.71 9.66 -18.29
N ARG A 322 -11.08 9.18 -17.21
CA ARG A 322 -11.32 7.82 -16.66
C ARG A 322 -12.08 7.91 -15.33
N LYS A 323 -13.08 7.04 -15.13
CA LYS A 323 -13.93 7.04 -13.92
C LYS A 323 -13.26 6.39 -12.71
N GLY A 324 -12.36 5.43 -12.95
CA GLY A 324 -11.69 4.68 -11.90
C GLY A 324 -10.62 5.48 -11.16
N SER A 325 -10.21 4.95 -10.02
CA SER A 325 -9.15 5.55 -9.19
C SER A 325 -8.39 4.47 -8.44
N ILE A 326 -7.13 4.75 -8.11
CA ILE A 326 -6.29 3.85 -7.31
C ILE A 326 -5.88 4.59 -6.04
N THR A 327 -6.40 4.13 -4.89
CA THR A 327 -5.95 4.58 -3.57
C THR A 327 -4.96 3.55 -3.03
N GLN A 328 -3.82 3.98 -2.49
CA GLN A 328 -2.81 3.09 -1.93
C GLN A 328 -2.68 3.28 -0.41
N ILE A 329 -2.75 2.16 0.32
CA ILE A 329 -2.45 2.07 1.75
C ILE A 329 -1.31 1.07 1.95
N PRO A 330 -0.05 1.47 1.72
CA PRO A 330 1.09 0.62 2.02
C PRO A 330 1.34 0.54 3.53
N ILE A 331 1.62 -0.65 4.02
CA ILE A 331 1.90 -0.93 5.42
C ILE A 331 3.38 -1.24 5.54
N LEU A 332 4.04 -0.58 6.48
CA LEU A 332 5.43 -0.86 6.81
C LEU A 332 5.63 -1.08 8.30
N THR A 333 6.51 -2.01 8.64
CA THR A 333 6.95 -2.22 10.02
C THR A 333 8.31 -1.55 10.25
N MET A 334 8.35 -0.54 11.10
CA MET A 334 9.56 0.19 11.45
C MET A 334 10.44 -0.68 12.36
N PRO A 335 11.71 -0.92 11.98
CA PRO A 335 12.65 -1.62 12.85
C PRO A 335 12.91 -0.79 14.11
N ASN A 336 12.80 -1.43 15.29
CA ASN A 336 13.02 -0.80 16.61
C ASN A 336 12.16 0.45 16.87
N ASP A 337 10.97 0.54 16.25
CA ASP A 337 10.08 1.71 16.35
C ASP A 337 10.76 3.03 15.90
N ASP A 338 11.82 2.95 15.08
CA ASP A 338 12.62 4.09 14.63
C ASP A 338 12.06 4.72 13.34
N ILE A 339 11.37 5.85 13.47
CA ILE A 339 10.85 6.62 12.32
C ILE A 339 11.96 7.20 11.43
N THR A 340 13.19 7.33 11.93
CA THR A 340 14.35 7.84 11.15
C THR A 340 15.04 6.75 10.33
N HIS A 341 14.53 5.51 10.40
CA HIS A 341 14.99 4.40 9.59
C HIS A 341 14.79 4.71 8.09
N PRO A 342 15.68 4.30 7.18
CA PRO A 342 15.57 4.60 5.75
C PRO A 342 14.21 4.24 5.11
N THR A 343 13.60 3.11 5.49
CA THR A 343 12.29 2.68 4.96
C THR A 343 11.15 3.68 5.25
N PRO A 344 10.82 4.02 6.52
CA PRO A 344 9.81 5.05 6.80
C PRO A 344 10.21 6.44 6.32
N ASP A 345 11.49 6.82 6.43
CA ASP A 345 11.99 8.14 6.01
C ASP A 345 11.77 8.37 4.50
N LEU A 346 12.21 7.43 3.64
CA LEU A 346 11.98 7.53 2.19
C LEU A 346 10.50 7.42 1.83
N THR A 347 9.74 6.57 2.53
CA THR A 347 8.29 6.46 2.30
C THR A 347 7.58 7.77 2.62
N GLY A 348 7.93 8.45 3.71
CA GLY A 348 7.35 9.75 4.09
C GLY A 348 7.71 10.90 3.13
N TYR A 349 8.85 10.82 2.45
CA TYR A 349 9.19 11.78 1.37
C TYR A 349 8.32 11.59 0.12
N ILE A 350 8.00 10.35 -0.24
CA ILE A 350 7.26 10.02 -1.47
C ILE A 350 5.75 10.14 -1.26
N THR A 351 5.24 9.63 -0.15
CA THR A 351 3.81 9.58 0.13
C THR A 351 3.26 10.89 0.69
N GLU A 352 1.94 11.03 0.74
CA GLU A 352 1.25 12.29 1.02
C GLU A 352 0.81 12.42 2.48
N GLY A 353 1.61 11.85 3.39
CA GLY A 353 1.29 11.74 4.81
C GLY A 353 1.68 10.39 5.36
N GLN A 354 1.27 10.10 6.59
CA GLN A 354 1.45 8.80 7.24
C GLN A 354 0.46 8.66 8.40
N ILE A 355 0.04 7.43 8.68
CA ILE A 355 -0.71 7.09 9.90
C ILE A 355 0.23 6.28 10.80
N TYR A 356 0.48 6.80 11.99
CA TYR A 356 1.43 6.23 12.93
C TYR A 356 0.71 5.39 13.99
N ILE A 357 1.05 4.11 14.04
CA ILE A 357 0.54 3.17 15.03
C ILE A 357 1.56 3.10 16.17
N ASP A 358 1.10 3.43 17.39
CA ASP A 358 1.95 3.66 18.54
C ASP A 358 1.87 2.52 19.55
N ARG A 359 3.04 2.03 19.98
CA ARG A 359 3.17 0.99 21.00
C ARG A 359 2.68 1.45 22.37
N GLN A 360 2.80 2.73 22.71
CA GLN A 360 2.37 3.23 24.03
C GLN A 360 0.85 3.12 24.21
N LEU A 361 0.09 3.44 23.17
CA LEU A 361 -1.37 3.30 23.17
C LEU A 361 -1.78 1.83 23.19
N HIS A 362 -1.07 0.98 22.44
CA HIS A 362 -1.33 -0.45 22.41
C HIS A 362 -1.12 -1.12 23.78
N ASN A 363 -0.03 -0.78 24.49
CA ASN A 363 0.25 -1.29 25.83
C ASN A 363 -0.81 -0.89 26.86
N ARG A 364 -1.56 0.20 26.60
CA ARG A 364 -2.69 0.65 27.41
C ARG A 364 -4.03 0.05 26.99
N GLN A 365 -4.00 -0.96 26.11
CA GLN A 365 -5.18 -1.66 25.58
C GLN A 365 -6.15 -0.74 24.83
N ILE A 366 -5.63 0.31 24.20
CA ILE A 366 -6.41 1.19 23.32
C ILE A 366 -6.33 0.65 21.90
N TYR A 367 -7.47 0.44 21.26
CA TYR A 367 -7.58 0.01 19.87
C TYR A 367 -8.49 0.96 19.07
N PRO A 368 -8.16 1.35 17.83
CA PRO A 368 -6.85 1.18 17.19
C PRO A 368 -5.81 2.10 17.83
N PRO A 369 -4.57 1.63 18.09
CA PRO A 369 -3.54 2.44 18.76
C PRO A 369 -2.88 3.45 17.80
N ILE A 370 -3.66 4.39 17.26
CA ILE A 370 -3.20 5.42 16.32
C ILE A 370 -2.81 6.67 17.09
N ASN A 371 -1.56 7.12 16.93
CA ASN A 371 -1.10 8.38 17.50
C ASN A 371 -1.27 9.51 16.50
N VAL A 372 -2.15 10.45 16.84
CA VAL A 372 -2.55 11.55 15.96
C VAL A 372 -1.48 12.64 15.80
N LEU A 373 -0.47 12.72 16.70
CA LEU A 373 0.56 13.76 16.64
C LEU A 373 1.56 13.58 15.48
N PRO A 374 2.22 12.42 15.33
CA PRO A 374 3.11 12.18 14.19
C PRO A 374 2.36 11.76 12.91
N SER A 375 1.05 11.51 13.00
CA SER A 375 0.21 11.20 11.84
C SER A 375 -0.18 12.47 11.08
N LEU A 376 -0.23 12.38 9.75
CA LEU A 376 -0.58 13.49 8.88
C LEU A 376 -1.25 12.98 7.61
N SER A 377 -2.24 13.73 7.10
CA SER A 377 -2.73 13.60 5.71
C SER A 377 -2.63 14.97 5.01
N ARG A 378 -1.84 15.07 3.93
CA ARG A 378 -1.65 16.33 3.19
C ARG A 378 -2.87 16.72 2.37
N LEU A 379 -3.60 15.74 1.82
CA LEU A 379 -4.81 15.97 1.00
C LEU A 379 -6.09 16.18 1.81
N MET A 380 -6.01 16.06 3.14
CA MET A 380 -7.16 16.25 4.03
C MET A 380 -7.91 17.55 3.74
N LYS A 381 -7.20 18.67 3.52
CA LYS A 381 -7.82 19.99 3.31
C LYS A 381 -8.76 20.05 2.10
N SER A 382 -8.50 19.21 1.10
CA SER A 382 -9.29 19.15 -0.13
C SER A 382 -10.45 18.16 -0.01
N ALA A 383 -10.31 17.17 0.87
CA ALA A 383 -11.33 16.15 1.12
C ALA A 383 -12.44 16.60 2.09
N ILE A 384 -12.18 17.64 2.88
CA ILE A 384 -13.08 18.16 3.90
C ILE A 384 -13.69 19.50 3.50
N GLY A 385 -14.82 19.85 4.13
CA GLY A 385 -15.48 21.13 3.93
C GLY A 385 -16.92 21.03 3.45
N GLU A 386 -17.51 22.18 3.15
CA GLU A 386 -18.89 22.32 2.70
C GLU A 386 -19.06 21.68 1.31
N GLY A 387 -20.04 20.77 1.17
CA GLY A 387 -20.28 19.99 -0.04
C GLY A 387 -19.62 18.61 -0.07
N MET A 388 -18.62 18.35 0.78
CA MET A 388 -17.92 17.06 0.86
C MET A 388 -18.26 16.30 2.15
N THR A 389 -18.00 16.91 3.30
CA THR A 389 -18.33 16.36 4.63
C THR A 389 -19.24 17.32 5.40
N ARG A 390 -18.72 17.97 6.45
CA ARG A 390 -19.38 19.00 7.24
C ARG A 390 -18.47 20.22 7.33
N ARG A 391 -19.07 21.42 7.41
CA ARG A 391 -18.36 22.70 7.36
C ARG A 391 -17.32 22.89 8.47
N ASP A 392 -17.56 22.30 9.64
CA ASP A 392 -16.77 22.44 10.87
C ASP A 392 -15.63 21.42 11.00
N HIS A 393 -15.53 20.46 10.09
CA HIS A 393 -14.55 19.36 10.17
C HIS A 393 -13.11 19.89 10.33
N ALA A 394 -12.71 20.87 9.52
CA ALA A 394 -11.37 21.44 9.56
C ALA A 394 -11.05 22.09 10.93
N ASP A 395 -11.99 22.87 11.46
CA ASP A 395 -11.82 23.62 12.70
C ASP A 395 -11.76 22.67 13.91
N VAL A 396 -12.66 21.68 13.95
CA VAL A 396 -12.73 20.67 15.01
C VAL A 396 -11.46 19.84 15.05
N SER A 397 -10.98 19.37 13.90
CA SER A 397 -9.75 18.57 13.82
C SER A 397 -8.53 19.37 14.31
N ASN A 398 -8.40 20.63 13.87
CA ASN A 398 -7.31 21.51 14.30
C ASN A 398 -7.34 21.80 15.81
N GLN A 399 -8.53 21.99 16.39
CA GLN A 399 -8.68 22.23 17.81
C GLN A 399 -8.40 20.97 18.64
N LEU A 400 -8.88 19.81 18.21
CA LEU A 400 -8.59 18.52 18.85
C LEU A 400 -7.09 18.24 18.86
N TYR A 401 -6.40 18.48 17.73
CA TYR A 401 -4.97 18.30 17.62
C TYR A 401 -4.21 19.20 18.60
N ALA A 402 -4.58 20.49 18.68
CA ALA A 402 -3.96 21.44 19.60
C ALA A 402 -4.18 21.03 21.06
N ASN A 403 -5.40 20.67 21.43
CA ASN A 403 -5.72 20.23 22.80
C ASN A 403 -4.99 18.94 23.17
N TYR A 404 -4.83 18.01 22.23
CA TYR A 404 -4.12 16.76 22.45
C TYR A 404 -2.60 16.99 22.61
N ALA A 405 -2.01 17.89 21.82
CA ALA A 405 -0.61 18.28 21.96
C ALA A 405 -0.33 18.92 23.33
N ILE A 406 -1.14 19.92 23.72
CA ILE A 406 -1.03 20.57 25.04
C ILE A 406 -1.25 19.55 26.16
N GLY A 407 -2.24 18.67 26.04
CA GLY A 407 -2.50 17.61 27.02
C GLY A 407 -1.32 16.66 27.21
N LYS A 408 -0.58 16.31 26.14
CA LYS A 408 0.63 15.50 26.24
C LYS A 408 1.78 16.23 26.94
N ASP A 409 1.98 17.51 26.65
CA ASP A 409 2.98 18.33 27.34
C ASP A 409 2.64 18.46 28.84
N VAL A 410 1.37 18.70 29.16
CA VAL A 410 0.87 18.75 30.54
C VAL A 410 1.02 17.40 31.24
N GLN A 411 0.78 16.28 30.55
CA GLN A 411 1.00 14.93 31.10
C GLN A 411 2.48 14.71 31.45
N ALA A 412 3.41 15.19 30.62
CA ALA A 412 4.83 15.14 30.93
C ALA A 412 5.18 16.05 32.12
N MET A 413 4.61 17.26 32.19
CA MET A 413 4.80 18.17 33.33
C MET A 413 4.25 17.59 34.64
N LYS A 414 3.07 16.95 34.62
CA LYS A 414 2.47 16.25 35.76
C LYS A 414 3.42 15.19 36.33
N ALA A 415 4.11 14.44 35.46
CA ALA A 415 5.05 13.42 35.89
C ALA A 415 6.32 13.99 36.58
N VAL A 416 6.68 15.24 36.28
CA VAL A 416 7.88 15.90 36.84
C VAL A 416 7.57 16.69 38.11
N VAL A 417 6.51 17.51 38.09
CA VAL A 417 6.22 18.50 39.15
C VAL A 417 5.15 17.99 40.15
N GLY A 418 4.39 16.96 39.76
CA GLY A 418 3.27 16.44 40.54
C GLY A 418 1.94 17.15 40.22
N GLU A 419 0.85 16.58 40.73
CA GLU A 419 -0.51 17.01 40.38
C GLU A 419 -0.93 18.34 41.03
N GLU A 420 -0.41 18.63 42.22
CA GLU A 420 -0.79 19.82 43.01
C GLU A 420 -0.26 21.14 42.41
N ALA A 421 0.73 21.07 41.54
CA ALA A 421 1.34 22.23 40.88
C ALA A 421 0.64 22.64 39.57
N LEU A 422 -0.36 21.89 39.14
CA LEU A 422 -1.06 22.11 37.88
C LEU A 422 -2.15 23.18 38.03
N SER A 423 -2.31 24.00 36.99
CA SER A 423 -3.42 24.95 36.95
C SER A 423 -4.76 24.25 36.73
N SER A 424 -5.87 24.95 36.99
CA SER A 424 -7.21 24.42 36.69
C SER A 424 -7.41 24.12 35.20
N GLU A 425 -6.72 24.84 34.31
CA GLU A 425 -6.76 24.59 32.87
C GLU A 425 -5.99 23.32 32.50
N ASP A 426 -4.82 23.11 33.11
CA ASP A 426 -4.01 21.91 32.91
C ASP A 426 -4.76 20.64 33.32
N LEU A 427 -5.52 20.70 34.41
CA LEU A 427 -6.39 19.60 34.85
C LEU A 427 -7.46 19.25 33.80
N LEU A 428 -8.03 20.26 33.12
CA LEU A 428 -8.99 20.04 32.03
C LEU A 428 -8.32 19.39 30.81
N TYR A 429 -7.10 19.79 30.46
CA TYR A 429 -6.34 19.15 29.37
C TYR A 429 -6.02 17.69 29.66
N LEU A 430 -5.71 17.35 30.92
CA LEU A 430 -5.51 15.96 31.34
C LEU A 430 -6.79 15.14 31.28
N GLU A 431 -7.91 15.69 31.74
CA GLU A 431 -9.22 15.03 31.63
C GLU A 431 -9.62 14.82 30.17
N PHE A 432 -9.39 15.81 29.31
CA PHE A 432 -9.59 15.70 27.88
C PHE A 432 -8.71 14.62 27.27
N LEU A 433 -7.42 14.56 27.61
CA LEU A 433 -6.49 13.58 27.08
C LEU A 433 -6.97 12.14 27.34
N GLU A 434 -7.37 11.83 28.58
CA GLU A 434 -7.88 10.51 28.93
C GLU A 434 -9.20 10.19 28.21
N LYS A 435 -10.15 11.15 28.17
CA LYS A 435 -11.42 10.95 27.48
C LYS A 435 -11.25 10.84 25.97
N PHE A 436 -10.31 11.57 25.37
CA PHE A 436 -9.99 11.48 23.95
C PHE A 436 -9.46 10.09 23.61
N GLU A 437 -8.47 9.60 24.34
CA GLU A 437 -7.92 8.27 24.12
C GLU A 437 -8.96 7.15 24.36
N ARG A 438 -9.81 7.26 25.39
CA ARG A 438 -10.81 6.22 25.72
C ARG A 438 -12.12 6.28 24.96
N LYS A 439 -12.55 7.44 24.44
CA LYS A 439 -13.84 7.57 23.74
C LYS A 439 -13.67 7.87 22.26
N PHE A 440 -12.70 8.71 21.90
CA PHE A 440 -12.43 9.07 20.52
C PHE A 440 -11.62 7.96 19.84
N VAL A 441 -10.38 7.76 20.32
CA VAL A 441 -9.44 6.81 19.72
C VAL A 441 -9.92 5.38 19.89
N MET A 442 -10.37 5.03 21.10
CA MET A 442 -10.86 3.68 21.36
C MET A 442 -12.16 3.40 20.61
N GLN A 443 -12.11 2.37 19.77
CA GLN A 443 -13.17 1.88 18.91
C GLN A 443 -13.05 0.37 18.82
N GLY A 444 -14.13 -0.36 18.55
CA GLY A 444 -14.04 -1.80 18.28
C GLY A 444 -13.54 -2.09 16.87
N ALA A 445 -12.87 -3.23 16.64
CA ALA A 445 -12.41 -3.66 15.31
C ALA A 445 -13.53 -3.89 14.28
N TYR A 446 -14.77 -4.07 14.76
CA TYR A 446 -15.98 -4.25 13.93
C TYR A 446 -16.96 -3.08 14.09
N ASP A 447 -16.65 -2.10 14.95
CA ASP A 447 -17.48 -0.91 15.10
C ASP A 447 -17.22 0.01 13.92
N THR A 448 -18.29 0.52 13.29
CA THR A 448 -18.20 1.34 12.07
C THR A 448 -18.86 2.68 12.35
N ARG A 449 -18.05 3.74 12.48
CA ARG A 449 -18.56 5.08 12.78
C ARG A 449 -18.74 5.87 11.50
N ASN A 450 -19.85 6.59 11.40
CA ASN A 450 -20.00 7.58 10.33
C ASN A 450 -19.16 8.83 10.64
N ILE A 451 -18.76 9.58 9.62
CA ILE A 451 -18.01 10.83 9.79
C ILE A 451 -18.79 11.81 10.68
N TYR A 452 -20.11 11.91 10.49
CA TYR A 452 -20.96 12.80 11.30
C TYR A 452 -21.00 12.39 12.76
N GLN A 453 -21.11 11.09 13.06
CA GLN A 453 -21.06 10.56 14.43
C GLN A 453 -19.69 10.84 15.07
N SER A 454 -18.61 10.71 14.29
CA SER A 454 -17.25 10.97 14.75
C SER A 454 -17.03 12.45 15.04
N LEU A 455 -17.60 13.35 14.23
CA LEU A 455 -17.60 14.80 14.47
C LEU A 455 -18.45 15.18 15.70
N ASP A 456 -19.61 14.56 15.90
CA ASP A 456 -20.44 14.84 17.08
C ASP A 456 -19.78 14.33 18.37
N LEU A 457 -19.07 13.20 18.30
CA LEU A 457 -18.24 12.70 19.41
C LEU A 457 -17.06 13.65 19.67
N ALA A 458 -16.41 14.19 18.63
CA ALA A 458 -15.40 15.23 18.77
C ALA A 458 -15.95 16.46 19.50
N TRP A 459 -17.13 16.96 19.12
CA TRP A 459 -17.78 18.08 19.80
C TRP A 459 -18.09 17.79 21.27
N THR A 460 -18.52 16.57 21.57
CA THR A 460 -18.77 16.16 22.96
C THR A 460 -17.49 16.25 23.82
N LEU A 461 -16.33 15.99 23.24
CA LEU A 461 -15.04 16.16 23.93
C LEU A 461 -14.61 17.63 24.02
N LEU A 462 -14.84 18.42 22.97
CA LEU A 462 -14.54 19.85 23.00
C LEU A 462 -15.38 20.62 24.02
N ARG A 463 -16.60 20.16 24.34
CA ARG A 463 -17.47 20.73 25.38
C ARG A 463 -16.95 20.59 26.81
N ILE A 464 -15.92 19.77 27.05
CA ILE A 464 -15.23 19.71 28.35
C ILE A 464 -14.58 21.06 28.64
N PHE A 465 -14.13 21.76 27.59
CA PHE A 465 -13.52 23.07 27.73
C PHE A 465 -14.58 24.19 27.72
N PRO A 466 -14.38 25.24 28.54
CA PRO A 466 -15.08 26.50 28.39
C PRO A 466 -14.91 27.08 26.98
N ARG A 467 -15.92 27.82 26.51
CA ARG A 467 -15.91 28.47 25.18
C ARG A 467 -14.67 29.32 24.92
N GLU A 468 -14.11 29.92 25.96
CA GLU A 468 -12.98 30.84 25.88
C GLU A 468 -11.66 30.14 25.50
N LEU A 469 -11.50 28.85 25.80
CA LEU A 469 -10.29 28.07 25.51
C LEU A 469 -10.26 27.48 24.09
N LEU A 470 -11.36 27.58 23.33
CA LEU A 470 -11.48 27.05 21.97
C LEU A 470 -11.01 28.06 20.93
N HIS A 471 -9.72 28.42 20.98
CA HIS A 471 -9.15 29.52 20.18
C HIS A 471 -9.10 29.28 18.66
N ARG A 472 -9.10 28.03 18.19
CA ARG A 472 -8.96 27.70 16.77
C ARG A 472 -10.29 27.53 16.04
N ILE A 473 -11.41 27.68 16.73
CA ILE A 473 -12.75 27.52 16.16
C ILE A 473 -13.37 28.90 15.91
N PRO A 474 -13.83 29.21 14.69
CA PRO A 474 -14.56 30.44 14.42
C PRO A 474 -15.84 30.56 15.25
N GLY A 475 -16.15 31.76 15.76
CA GLY A 475 -17.33 31.99 16.60
C GLY A 475 -18.66 31.54 15.98
N LYS A 476 -18.83 31.72 14.66
CA LYS A 476 -20.03 31.25 13.92
C LYS A 476 -20.23 29.74 14.03
N THR A 477 -19.16 28.97 13.94
CA THR A 477 -19.19 27.50 14.06
C THR A 477 -19.42 27.11 15.52
N LEU A 478 -18.76 27.81 16.45
CA LEU A 478 -18.87 27.56 17.88
C LEU A 478 -20.31 27.74 18.38
N ASP A 479 -20.98 28.82 17.98
CA ASP A 479 -22.36 29.11 18.41
C ASP A 479 -23.37 28.05 17.95
N GLN A 480 -23.14 27.42 16.79
CA GLN A 480 -24.03 26.41 16.22
C GLN A 480 -23.92 25.03 16.90
N TYR A 481 -22.70 24.63 17.28
CA TYR A 481 -22.44 23.24 17.71
C TYR A 481 -22.14 23.10 19.21
N TYR A 482 -21.71 24.17 19.89
CA TYR A 482 -21.39 24.12 21.31
C TYR A 482 -22.64 23.88 22.18
N SER A 483 -23.77 24.50 21.83
CA SER A 483 -25.03 24.45 22.62
C SER A 483 -25.91 23.21 22.39
N ARG A 484 -25.52 22.26 21.53
CA ARG A 484 -26.30 21.02 21.36
C ARG A 484 -26.10 20.14 22.60
N ASP A 485 -27.15 19.87 23.36
CA ASP A 485 -27.07 18.88 24.45
C ASP A 485 -26.75 17.49 23.89
N SER A 486 -25.97 16.71 24.64
CA SER A 486 -25.52 15.35 24.30
C SER A 486 -26.65 14.29 24.36
N ALA A 487 -27.90 14.69 24.15
CA ALA A 487 -29.10 13.89 24.41
C ALA A 487 -30.09 13.84 23.22
N ASN A 488 -29.64 14.08 21.99
CA ASN A 488 -30.42 13.80 20.78
C ASN A 488 -29.70 12.80 19.88
#